data_AF-A0A952NY94-F1
#
_entry.id   AF-A0A952NY94-F1
#
_cell.length_a   1.000
_cell.length_b   1.000
_cell.length_c   1.000
_cell.angle_alpha   90.00
_cell.angle_beta   90.00
_cell.angle_gamma   90.00
#
_symmetry.space_group_name_H-M   'P 1'
#
loop_
_entity.id
_entity.type
_entity.pdbx_description
1 polymer ?
#
loop_
_entity_poly.entity_id
_entity_poly.type
_entity_poly.pdbx_seq_one_letter_code
_entity_poly.pdbx_strand_id
1 'polypeptide(L)'
;MITDVENFDNVDNDSDDLDKEARDAAMREEQAALEEMEKLAASGMLEDTEDDVNLDEIENILDLEEARYPKFTLAKNKARFLRMVSWYRGKEEWIEVGPLSQVSKLFKQQTKELEGIRSSKLDYEMELETGTLTPSQRSYRKDELKMCKVQEKMAVHLISKLQLKIKSGRR
;
A
#
# COMPACT_ATOMS: atom_id res chain seq x y z
N MET A 1 43.62 29.29 -58.14
CA MET A 1 43.86 29.18 -56.69
C MET A 1 42.47 29.31 -56.06
N ILE A 2 41.81 28.19 -55.74
CA ILE A 2 41.82 27.50 -54.42
C ILE A 2 41.14 28.43 -53.40
N THR A 3 39.79 28.41 -53.38
CA THR A 3 38.89 27.88 -52.31
C THR A 3 39.00 28.65 -51.00
N ASP A 4 37.86 29.10 -50.45
CA ASP A 4 37.55 28.92 -49.03
C ASP A 4 36.02 28.99 -48.83
N VAL A 5 35.45 27.80 -48.69
CA VAL A 5 34.17 27.54 -48.05
C VAL A 5 34.49 27.47 -46.57
N GLU A 6 34.14 28.49 -45.78
CA GLU A 6 34.18 28.37 -44.32
C GLU A 6 32.94 27.60 -43.85
N ASN A 7 33.10 26.27 -43.85
CA ASN A 7 32.86 25.37 -42.74
C ASN A 7 31.88 25.86 -41.65
N PHE A 8 30.58 25.65 -41.90
CA PHE A 8 29.67 25.27 -40.83
C PHE A 8 30.02 23.83 -40.45
N ASP A 9 30.63 23.61 -39.30
CA ASP A 9 30.46 22.38 -38.53
C ASP A 9 31.15 22.47 -37.17
N ASN A 10 30.52 21.81 -36.20
CA ASN A 10 31.01 21.46 -34.86
C ASN A 10 30.84 22.48 -33.73
N VAL A 11 29.58 22.74 -33.38
CA VAL A 11 29.18 22.86 -31.98
C VAL A 11 28.05 21.87 -31.77
N ASP A 12 28.33 20.78 -31.05
CA ASP A 12 27.40 20.02 -30.19
C ASP A 12 27.88 18.57 -30.03
N ASN A 13 28.74 18.33 -29.04
CA ASN A 13 28.93 16.98 -28.50
C ASN A 13 29.44 16.97 -27.04
N ASP A 14 28.86 17.78 -26.15
CA ASP A 14 29.14 17.74 -24.70
C ASP A 14 27.85 17.64 -23.84
N SER A 15 26.67 17.47 -24.44
CA SER A 15 25.38 17.49 -23.74
C SER A 15 24.96 16.13 -23.15
N ASP A 16 25.53 15.02 -23.60
CA ASP A 16 25.04 13.67 -23.25
C ASP A 16 25.71 13.07 -21.99
N ASP A 17 26.89 13.56 -21.59
CA ASP A 17 27.61 13.03 -20.42
C ASP A 17 27.09 13.60 -19.08
N LEU A 18 26.54 14.81 -19.08
CA LEU A 18 25.97 15.46 -17.89
C LEU A 18 24.72 14.73 -17.36
N ASP A 19 23.93 14.13 -18.26
CA ASP A 19 22.70 13.39 -17.92
C ASP A 19 23.00 12.01 -17.30
N LYS A 20 24.14 11.42 -17.66
CA LYS A 20 24.59 10.14 -17.11
C LYS A 20 25.18 10.31 -15.71
N GLU A 21 26.00 11.32 -15.50
CA GLU A 21 26.62 11.59 -14.21
C GLU A 21 25.58 11.99 -13.14
N ALA A 22 24.55 12.75 -13.52
CA ALA A 22 23.42 13.09 -12.65
C ALA A 22 22.59 11.85 -12.26
N ARG A 23 22.36 10.92 -13.20
CA ARG A 23 21.67 9.65 -12.92
C ARG A 23 22.49 8.73 -12.03
N ASP A 24 23.80 8.64 -12.27
CA ASP A 24 24.71 7.83 -11.46
C ASP A 24 24.88 8.42 -10.04
N ALA A 25 24.82 9.75 -9.90
CA ALA A 25 24.80 10.42 -8.60
C ALA A 25 23.49 10.16 -7.84
N ALA A 26 22.34 10.24 -8.50
CA ALA A 26 21.04 9.93 -7.91
C ALA A 26 20.95 8.45 -7.47
N MET A 27 21.46 7.52 -8.29
CA MET A 27 21.55 6.10 -7.94
C MET A 27 22.47 5.84 -6.74
N ARG A 28 23.60 6.55 -6.64
CA ARG A 28 24.50 6.47 -5.47
C ARG A 28 23.88 7.04 -4.21
N GLU A 29 23.14 8.13 -4.31
CA GLU A 29 22.41 8.72 -3.19
C GLU A 29 21.28 7.79 -2.72
N GLU A 30 20.54 7.18 -3.65
CA GLU A 30 19.53 6.16 -3.36
C GLU A 30 20.15 4.91 -2.70
N GLN A 31 21.31 4.45 -3.20
CA GLN A 31 22.06 3.34 -2.59
C GLN A 31 22.57 3.69 -1.19
N ALA A 32 23.09 4.91 -0.98
CA ALA A 32 23.54 5.36 0.33
C ALA A 32 22.37 5.46 1.34
N ALA A 33 21.20 5.93 0.90
CA ALA A 33 19.99 5.96 1.71
C ALA A 33 19.49 4.55 2.06
N LEU A 34 19.60 3.60 1.13
CA LEU A 34 19.30 2.18 1.37
C LEU A 34 20.28 1.56 2.37
N GLU A 35 21.59 1.82 2.24
CA GLU A 35 22.62 1.34 3.15
C GLU A 35 22.50 1.94 4.56
N GLU A 36 22.14 3.22 4.67
CA GLU A 36 21.89 3.88 5.94
C GLU A 36 20.64 3.29 6.62
N MET A 37 19.57 3.07 5.86
CA MET A 37 18.36 2.39 6.34
C MET A 37 18.66 0.94 6.74
N GLU A 38 19.52 0.23 6.00
CA GLU A 38 19.96 -1.13 6.32
C GLU A 38 20.83 -1.16 7.59
N LYS A 39 21.72 -0.18 7.79
CA LYS A 39 22.48 -0.04 9.05
C LYS A 39 21.57 0.25 10.23
N LEU A 40 20.56 1.10 10.06
CA LEU A 40 19.56 1.36 11.10
C LEU A 40 18.75 0.09 11.41
N ALA A 41 18.40 -0.70 10.39
CA ALA A 41 17.74 -1.99 10.56
C ALA A 41 18.63 -3.06 11.22
N ALA A 42 19.89 -3.16 10.82
CA ALA A 42 20.87 -4.11 11.35
C ALA A 42 21.33 -3.76 12.78
N SER A 43 21.27 -2.49 13.16
CA SER A 43 21.58 -2.03 14.53
C SER A 43 20.56 -2.48 15.57
N GLY A 44 19.45 -3.12 15.17
CA GLY A 44 18.37 -3.50 16.08
C GLY A 44 17.60 -2.32 16.64
N MET A 45 17.88 -1.06 16.22
CA MET A 45 17.08 0.11 16.59
C MET A 45 15.75 0.20 15.81
N LEU A 46 15.64 -0.57 14.74
CA LEU A 46 14.41 -0.94 14.06
C LEU A 46 13.90 -2.28 14.63
N GLU A 47 14.06 -2.47 15.95
CA GLU A 47 13.49 -3.59 16.67
C GLU A 47 11.99 -3.60 16.40
N ASP A 48 11.54 -4.76 15.96
CA ASP A 48 10.17 -5.20 15.80
C ASP A 48 9.32 -4.57 16.93
N THR A 49 8.65 -3.45 16.67
CA THR A 49 7.43 -3.13 17.41
C THR A 49 6.44 -4.18 16.94
N GLU A 50 6.59 -5.42 17.43
CA GLU A 50 5.60 -6.46 17.28
C GLU A 50 4.29 -5.84 17.76
N ASP A 51 3.39 -5.64 16.80
CA ASP A 51 2.07 -5.10 17.10
C ASP A 51 1.36 -6.09 18.02
N ASP A 52 1.16 -5.71 19.28
CA ASP A 52 0.33 -6.40 20.29
C ASP A 52 -1.13 -6.64 19.88
N VAL A 53 -1.53 -6.15 18.70
CA VAL A 53 -2.91 -6.27 18.21
C VAL A 53 -3.04 -7.53 17.36
N ASN A 54 -3.49 -8.62 18.00
CA ASN A 54 -3.87 -9.84 17.29
C ASN A 54 -5.12 -9.57 16.42
N LEU A 55 -4.92 -9.29 15.13
CA LEU A 55 -5.99 -9.00 14.18
C LEU A 55 -6.99 -10.14 14.05
N ASP A 56 -6.57 -11.39 14.28
CA ASP A 56 -7.42 -12.56 14.09
C ASP A 56 -8.54 -12.61 15.15
N GLU A 57 -8.25 -12.16 16.37
CA GLU A 57 -9.20 -12.07 17.50
C GLU A 57 -10.22 -10.93 17.37
N ILE A 58 -9.92 -9.92 16.55
CA ILE A 58 -10.82 -8.79 16.34
C ILE A 58 -11.94 -9.20 15.39
N GLU A 59 -13.18 -9.21 15.89
CA GLU A 59 -14.38 -9.48 15.09
C GLU A 59 -14.66 -8.37 14.08
N ASN A 60 -14.67 -7.10 14.54
CA ASN A 60 -14.91 -5.95 13.69
C ASN A 60 -13.93 -4.81 14.00
N ILE A 61 -13.11 -4.46 13.01
CA ILE A 61 -12.09 -3.39 13.12
C ILE A 61 -12.74 -2.01 13.24
N LEU A 62 -13.96 -1.84 12.70
CA LEU A 62 -14.64 -0.55 12.68
C LEU A 62 -15.13 -0.11 14.07
N ASP A 63 -15.25 -1.05 15.01
CA ASP A 63 -15.68 -0.81 16.39
C ASP A 63 -14.52 -0.52 17.35
N LEU A 64 -13.28 -0.61 16.85
CA LEU A 64 -12.10 -0.32 17.67
C LEU A 64 -11.97 1.18 17.97
N GLU A 65 -11.54 1.48 19.18
CA GLU A 65 -11.03 2.80 19.54
C GLU A 65 -9.68 3.06 18.86
N GLU A 66 -9.37 4.34 18.59
CA GLU A 66 -8.16 4.71 17.85
C GLU A 66 -6.86 4.24 18.53
N ALA A 67 -6.86 4.15 19.86
CA ALA A 67 -5.73 3.65 20.64
C ALA A 67 -5.43 2.16 20.37
N ARG A 68 -6.42 1.40 19.89
CA ARG A 68 -6.33 -0.03 19.58
C ARG A 68 -6.17 -0.30 18.09
N TYR A 69 -6.00 0.74 17.28
CA TYR A 69 -5.73 0.56 15.86
C TYR A 69 -4.36 -0.11 15.63
N PRO A 70 -4.26 -0.93 14.56
CA PRO A 70 -2.97 -1.49 14.15
C PRO A 70 -1.97 -0.37 13.89
N LYS A 71 -0.73 -0.55 14.37
CA LYS A 71 0.33 0.41 14.10
C LYS A 71 0.95 0.09 12.73
N PHE A 72 1.47 1.12 12.10
CA PHE A 72 2.18 0.99 10.83
C PHE A 72 3.53 1.67 10.98
N THR A 73 4.55 1.05 10.39
CA THR A 73 5.92 1.58 10.34
C THR A 73 5.94 2.92 9.60
N LEU A 74 5.20 3.02 8.50
CA LEU A 74 5.14 4.23 7.68
C LEU A 74 3.88 5.07 7.97
N ALA A 75 4.08 6.38 8.17
CA ALA A 75 2.98 7.34 8.33
C ALA A 75 2.02 7.35 7.12
N LYS A 76 2.52 7.11 5.91
CA LYS A 76 1.71 6.95 4.70
C LYS A 76 0.74 5.76 4.80
N ASN A 77 1.19 4.65 5.38
CA ASN A 77 0.37 3.45 5.57
C ASN A 77 -0.67 3.66 6.68
N LYS A 78 -0.30 4.33 7.78
CA LYS A 78 -1.27 4.79 8.79
C LYS A 78 -2.35 5.69 8.16
N ALA A 79 -1.97 6.66 7.33
CA ALA A 79 -2.94 7.54 6.65
C ALA A 79 -3.81 6.79 5.63
N ARG A 80 -3.27 5.75 4.96
CA ARG A 80 -4.05 4.85 4.09
C ARG A 80 -5.07 4.06 4.92
N PHE A 81 -4.67 3.50 6.05
CA PHE A 81 -5.56 2.80 6.97
C PHE A 81 -6.70 3.70 7.48
N LEU A 82 -6.41 4.91 7.94
CA LEU A 82 -7.44 5.81 8.44
C LEU A 82 -8.45 6.22 7.35
N ARG A 83 -7.97 6.46 6.12
CA ARG A 83 -8.86 6.71 4.97
C ARG A 83 -9.75 5.50 4.67
N MET A 84 -9.20 4.30 4.78
CA MET A 84 -9.94 3.07 4.59
C MET A 84 -11.04 2.90 5.66
N VAL A 85 -10.71 3.09 6.95
CA VAL A 85 -11.69 3.03 8.05
C VAL A 85 -12.81 4.05 7.84
N SER A 86 -12.47 5.30 7.53
CA SER A 86 -13.45 6.35 7.26
C SER A 86 -14.38 5.99 6.10
N TRP A 87 -13.84 5.43 5.01
CA TRP A 87 -14.64 4.98 3.89
C TRP A 87 -15.60 3.85 4.27
N TYR A 88 -15.12 2.82 4.97
CA TYR A 88 -15.95 1.69 5.37
C TYR A 88 -17.07 2.13 6.31
N ARG A 89 -16.79 2.95 7.34
CA ARG A 89 -17.81 3.51 8.24
C ARG A 89 -18.89 4.28 7.46
N GLY A 90 -18.47 5.17 6.55
CA GLY A 90 -19.41 5.91 5.71
C GLY A 90 -20.24 5.00 4.80
N LYS A 91 -19.72 3.85 4.38
CA LYS A 91 -20.50 2.85 3.63
C LYS A 91 -21.50 2.11 4.52
N GLU A 92 -21.15 1.79 5.77
CA GLU A 92 -22.09 1.15 6.69
C GLU A 92 -23.32 1.99 6.94
N GLU A 93 -23.13 3.28 7.26
CA GLU A 93 -24.22 4.24 7.48
C GLU A 93 -25.07 4.40 6.21
N TRP A 94 -24.41 4.50 5.05
CA TRP A 94 -25.10 4.65 3.77
C TRP A 94 -25.96 3.43 3.39
N ILE A 95 -25.56 2.21 3.74
CA ILE A 95 -26.30 0.98 3.38
C ILE A 95 -27.73 0.99 3.93
N GLU A 96 -27.96 1.64 5.07
CA GLU A 96 -29.27 1.69 5.71
C GLU A 96 -30.29 2.43 4.84
N VAL A 97 -29.87 3.52 4.21
CA VAL A 97 -30.70 4.45 3.42
C VAL A 97 -30.52 4.32 1.90
N GLY A 98 -29.48 3.62 1.45
CA GLY A 98 -29.12 3.51 0.05
C GLY A 98 -30.13 2.71 -0.77
N PRO A 99 -30.42 3.12 -2.03
CA PRO A 99 -31.36 2.40 -2.87
C PRO A 99 -30.82 1.02 -3.26
N LEU A 100 -31.70 0.01 -3.31
CA LEU A 100 -31.33 -1.39 -3.55
C LEU A 100 -30.49 -1.60 -4.82
N SER A 101 -30.71 -0.81 -5.87
CA SER A 101 -29.94 -0.88 -7.11
C SER A 101 -28.46 -0.51 -6.89
N GLN A 102 -28.19 0.54 -6.12
CA GLN A 102 -26.83 0.97 -5.79
C GLN A 102 -26.18 0.01 -4.78
N VAL A 103 -26.93 -0.47 -3.79
CA VAL A 103 -26.46 -1.50 -2.84
C VAL A 103 -26.05 -2.77 -3.58
N SER A 104 -26.87 -3.23 -4.53
CA SER A 104 -26.57 -4.40 -5.37
C SER A 104 -25.34 -4.19 -6.25
N LYS A 105 -25.15 -2.97 -6.78
CA LYS A 105 -23.95 -2.61 -7.54
C LYS A 105 -22.70 -2.65 -6.66
N LEU A 106 -22.76 -2.05 -5.48
CA LEU A 106 -21.65 -2.03 -4.53
C LEU A 106 -21.29 -3.44 -4.06
N PHE A 107 -22.29 -4.29 -3.79
CA PHE A 107 -22.07 -5.70 -3.45
C PHE A 107 -21.22 -6.42 -4.50
N LYS A 108 -21.58 -6.33 -5.78
CA LYS A 108 -20.82 -6.96 -6.86
C LYS A 108 -19.39 -6.43 -6.95
N GLN A 109 -19.22 -5.11 -6.78
CA GLN A 109 -17.92 -4.47 -6.79
C GLN A 109 -17.05 -4.96 -5.62
N GLN A 110 -17.57 -4.94 -4.39
CA GLN A 110 -16.83 -5.33 -3.19
C GLN A 110 -16.47 -6.82 -3.19
N THR A 111 -17.36 -7.69 -3.67
CA THR A 111 -17.06 -9.12 -3.83
C THR A 111 -15.87 -9.35 -4.77
N LYS A 112 -15.80 -8.60 -5.89
CA LYS A 112 -14.67 -8.68 -6.81
C LYS A 112 -13.38 -8.10 -6.20
N GLU A 113 -13.49 -6.97 -5.51
CA GLU A 113 -12.34 -6.36 -4.83
C GLU A 113 -11.77 -7.26 -3.73
N LEU A 114 -12.63 -8.00 -3.02
CA LEU A 114 -12.22 -8.98 -2.00
C LEU A 114 -11.30 -10.07 -2.56
N GLU A 115 -11.57 -10.56 -3.77
CA GLU A 115 -10.69 -11.54 -4.45
C GLU A 115 -9.30 -10.94 -4.70
N GLY A 116 -9.24 -9.68 -5.15
CA GLY A 116 -7.99 -8.95 -5.33
C GLY A 116 -7.20 -8.78 -4.02
N ILE A 117 -7.89 -8.39 -2.94
CA ILE A 117 -7.29 -8.23 -1.61
C ILE A 117 -6.68 -9.57 -1.13
N ARG A 118 -7.41 -10.69 -1.32
CA ARG A 118 -6.93 -12.02 -0.93
C ARG A 118 -5.72 -12.48 -1.75
N SER A 119 -5.71 -12.18 -3.04
CA SER A 119 -4.54 -12.45 -3.90
C SER A 119 -3.32 -11.69 -3.39
N SER A 120 -3.43 -10.37 -3.20
CA SER A 120 -2.31 -9.57 -2.70
C SER A 120 -1.86 -9.99 -1.30
N LYS A 121 -2.79 -10.40 -0.43
CA LYS A 121 -2.47 -10.94 0.89
C LYS A 121 -1.57 -12.18 0.78
N LEU A 122 -1.96 -13.14 -0.07
CA LEU A 122 -1.20 -14.36 -0.31
C LEU A 122 0.19 -14.04 -0.90
N ASP A 123 0.27 -13.09 -1.83
CA ASP A 123 1.54 -12.66 -2.41
C ASP A 123 2.50 -12.13 -1.33
N TYR A 124 2.01 -11.29 -0.41
CA TYR A 124 2.84 -10.79 0.71
C TYR A 124 3.21 -11.87 1.72
N GLU A 125 2.33 -12.83 2.00
CA GLU A 125 2.64 -13.99 2.85
C GLU A 125 3.79 -14.81 2.23
N MET A 126 3.69 -15.15 0.95
CA MET A 126 4.73 -15.90 0.23
C MET A 126 6.06 -15.14 0.19
N GLU A 127 6.06 -13.84 -0.09
CA GLU A 127 7.29 -13.04 -0.11
C GLU A 127 7.99 -13.02 1.25
N LEU A 128 7.23 -12.91 2.34
CA LEU A 128 7.79 -12.93 3.70
C LEU A 128 8.39 -14.30 4.05
N GLU A 129 7.75 -15.38 3.60
CA GLU A 129 8.20 -16.77 3.78
C GLU A 129 9.47 -17.10 2.98
N THR A 130 9.63 -16.54 1.77
CA THR A 130 10.78 -16.83 0.90
C THR A 130 12.14 -16.44 1.48
N GLY A 131 12.16 -15.54 2.48
CA GLY A 131 13.38 -15.20 3.22
C GLY A 131 14.40 -14.36 2.46
N THR A 132 14.12 -13.94 1.22
CA THR A 132 15.05 -13.19 0.36
C THR A 132 15.05 -11.68 0.59
N LEU A 133 14.09 -11.16 1.36
CA LEU A 133 13.91 -9.74 1.62
C LEU A 133 14.95 -9.19 2.60
N THR A 134 15.47 -8.00 2.30
CA THR A 134 16.25 -7.22 3.27
C THR A 134 15.39 -6.85 4.49
N PRO A 135 15.98 -6.49 5.64
CA PRO A 135 15.22 -6.10 6.83
C PRO A 135 14.21 -4.97 6.58
N SER A 136 14.61 -3.92 5.84
CA SER A 136 13.74 -2.79 5.50
C SER A 136 12.58 -3.21 4.57
N GLN A 137 12.87 -4.03 3.56
CA GLN A 137 11.85 -4.60 2.68
C GLN A 137 10.87 -5.48 3.45
N ARG A 138 11.38 -6.32 4.36
CA ARG A 138 10.57 -7.18 5.22
C ARG A 138 9.62 -6.36 6.09
N SER A 139 10.10 -5.29 6.72
CA SER A 139 9.26 -4.39 7.51
C SER A 139 8.12 -3.79 6.68
N TYR A 140 8.43 -3.36 5.45
CA TYR A 140 7.42 -2.85 4.53
C TYR A 140 6.40 -3.91 4.11
N ARG A 141 6.85 -5.13 3.76
CA ARG A 141 5.94 -6.24 3.40
C ARG A 141 5.06 -6.67 4.58
N LYS A 142 5.59 -6.65 5.81
CA LYS A 142 4.77 -6.88 7.03
C LYS A 142 3.64 -5.86 7.14
N ASP A 143 3.91 -4.57 6.90
CA ASP A 143 2.88 -3.52 6.90
C ASP A 143 1.85 -3.69 5.79
N GLU A 144 2.26 -4.05 4.57
CA GLU A 144 1.34 -4.31 3.47
C GLU A 144 0.47 -5.55 3.72
N LEU A 145 1.04 -6.62 4.26
CA LEU A 145 0.29 -7.79 4.71
C LEU A 145 -0.76 -7.40 5.77
N LYS A 146 -0.36 -6.61 6.77
CA LYS A 146 -1.24 -6.09 7.82
C LYS A 146 -2.38 -5.26 7.21
N MET A 147 -2.08 -4.40 6.24
CA MET A 147 -3.10 -3.65 5.48
C MET A 147 -4.10 -4.57 4.78
N CYS A 148 -3.62 -5.61 4.09
CA CYS A 148 -4.47 -6.59 3.41
C CYS A 148 -5.38 -7.34 4.40
N LYS A 149 -4.85 -7.80 5.54
CA LYS A 149 -5.64 -8.48 6.60
C LYS A 149 -6.76 -7.58 7.13
N VAL A 150 -6.43 -6.33 7.43
CA VAL A 150 -7.38 -5.34 7.90
C VAL A 150 -8.46 -5.03 6.85
N GLN A 151 -8.05 -4.82 5.60
CA GLN A 151 -8.95 -4.54 4.49
C GLN A 151 -9.88 -5.72 4.21
N GLU A 152 -9.37 -6.96 4.25
CA GLU A 152 -10.15 -8.18 4.08
C GLU A 152 -11.27 -8.26 5.13
N LYS A 153 -10.94 -8.07 6.41
CA LYS A 153 -11.93 -8.12 7.50
C LYS A 153 -13.05 -7.09 7.31
N MET A 154 -12.71 -5.84 6.99
CA MET A 154 -13.72 -4.80 6.73
C MET A 154 -14.54 -5.08 5.47
N ALA A 155 -13.91 -5.58 4.40
CA ALA A 155 -14.60 -5.95 3.16
C ALA A 155 -15.61 -7.09 3.40
N VAL A 156 -15.21 -8.14 4.11
CA VAL A 156 -16.11 -9.26 4.48
C VAL A 156 -17.30 -8.74 5.28
N HIS A 157 -17.06 -7.92 6.30
CA HIS A 157 -18.12 -7.33 7.11
C HIS A 157 -19.10 -6.48 6.27
N LEU A 158 -18.56 -5.62 5.39
CA LEU A 158 -19.36 -4.79 4.50
C LEU A 158 -20.22 -5.65 3.55
N ILE A 159 -19.63 -6.68 2.94
CA ILE A 159 -20.32 -7.62 2.05
C ILE A 159 -21.47 -8.31 2.78
N SER A 160 -21.27 -8.73 4.03
CA SER A 160 -22.33 -9.31 4.86
C SER A 160 -23.49 -8.35 5.07
N LYS A 161 -23.23 -7.08 5.42
CA LYS A 161 -24.27 -6.03 5.56
C LYS A 161 -25.01 -5.77 4.24
N LEU A 162 -24.29 -5.66 3.13
CA LEU A 162 -24.87 -5.48 1.79
C LEU A 162 -25.79 -6.66 1.44
N GLN A 163 -25.35 -7.88 1.69
CA GLN A 163 -26.12 -9.09 1.40
C GLN A 163 -27.41 -9.14 2.24
N LEU A 164 -27.38 -8.74 3.51
CA LEU A 164 -28.56 -8.66 4.37
C LEU A 164 -29.58 -7.64 3.83
N LYS A 165 -29.14 -6.43 3.46
CA LYS A 165 -30.02 -5.40 2.87
C LYS A 165 -30.66 -5.92 1.57
N ILE A 166 -29.88 -6.51 0.67
CA ILE A 166 -30.38 -7.09 -0.60
C ILE A 166 -31.42 -8.18 -0.33
N LYS A 167 -31.12 -9.13 0.57
CA LYS A 167 -32.04 -10.22 0.93
C LYS A 167 -33.32 -9.72 1.58
N SER A 168 -33.23 -8.68 2.42
CA SER A 168 -34.40 -8.13 3.11
C SER A 168 -35.39 -7.41 2.18
N GLY A 169 -34.94 -6.99 0.99
CA GLY A 169 -35.75 -6.21 0.06
C GLY A 169 -36.24 -4.87 0.60
N ARG A 170 -35.77 -4.41 1.77
CA ARG A 170 -36.10 -3.10 2.33
C ARG A 170 -35.56 -2.02 1.41
N ARG A 171 -36.49 -1.33 0.74
CA ARG A 171 -36.22 -0.10 -0.01
C ARG A 171 -35.82 1.01 0.94
#